data_AF-A0A936D8T3-F1
#
_entry.id   AF-A0A936D8T3-F1
#
_cell.length_a   1.000
_cell.length_b   1.000
_cell.length_c   1.000
_cell.angle_alpha   90.00
_cell.angle_beta   90.00
_cell.angle_gamma   90.00
#
_symmetry.space_group_name_H-M   'P 1'
#
loop_
_entity.id
_entity.type
_entity.pdbx_description
1 polymer ?
#
loop_
_entity_poly.entity_id
_entity_poly.type
_entity_poly.pdbx_seq_one_letter_code
_entity_poly.pdbx_strand_id
1 'polypeptide(L)' 'MSSLPPDLATALDDVERSLKNPGVAGDLASGGVNVSLALVALHGLRAYVSGRSAEAAEDLATAAEEITTRHRRASTEKPS' A
#
# COMPACT_ATOMS: atom_id res chain seq x y z
N MET A 1 -16.55 -17.19 -9.02
CA MET A 1 -15.43 -16.48 -8.37
C MET A 1 -14.16 -17.10 -8.90
N SER A 2 -13.41 -16.41 -9.76
CA SER A 2 -12.07 -16.91 -10.12
C SER A 2 -11.15 -16.67 -8.93
N SER A 3 -10.56 -17.75 -8.43
CA SER A 3 -9.40 -17.66 -7.55
C SER A 3 -8.30 -16.89 -8.27
N LEU A 4 -7.59 -16.03 -7.52
CA LEU A 4 -6.34 -15.44 -7.98
C LEU A 4 -5.40 -16.53 -8.52
N PRO A 5 -4.70 -16.30 -9.65
CA PRO A 5 -3.60 -17.16 -10.06
C PRO A 5 -2.63 -17.41 -8.90
N PRO A 6 -2.18 -18.65 -8.64
CA PRO A 6 -1.37 -18.98 -7.46
C PRO A 6 -0.06 -18.21 -7.36
N ASP A 7 0.56 -17.91 -8.50
CA ASP A 7 1.76 -17.10 -8.62
C ASP A 7 1.52 -15.65 -8.16
N LEU A 8 0.43 -15.04 -8.61
CA LEU A 8 0.05 -13.69 -8.20
C LEU A 8 -0.35 -13.63 -6.73
N ALA A 9 -1.10 -14.63 -6.23
CA ALA A 9 -1.43 -14.71 -4.81
C ALA A 9 -0.18 -14.79 -3.93
N THR A 10 0.78 -15.66 -4.29
CA THR A 10 2.04 -15.82 -3.57
C THR A 10 2.87 -14.54 -3.60
N ALA A 11 2.97 -13.87 -4.75
CA ALA A 11 3.69 -12.61 -4.86
C ALA A 11 3.10 -11.52 -3.94
N LEU A 12 1.77 -11.40 -3.88
CA LEU A 12 1.11 -10.44 -2.99
C LEU A 12 1.32 -10.79 -1.51
N ASP A 13 1.32 -12.09 -1.16
CA ASP A 13 1.62 -12.56 0.20
C ASP A 13 3.07 -12.26 0.60
N ASP A 14 4.02 -12.41 -0.32
CA ASP A 14 5.43 -12.10 -0.09
C ASP A 14 5.65 -10.61 0.11
N VAL A 15 5.00 -9.75 -0.68
CA VAL A 15 5.02 -8.29 -0.47
C VAL A 15 4.44 -7.94 0.89
N GLU A 16 3.29 -8.52 1.25
CA GLU A 16 2.66 -8.27 2.55
C GLU A 16 3.56 -8.69 3.71
N ARG A 17 4.19 -9.86 3.61
CA ARG A 17 5.15 -10.35 4.60
C ARG A 17 6.35 -9.42 4.73
N SER A 18 6.86 -8.93 3.60
CA SER A 18 7.97 -7.98 3.57
C SER A 18 7.59 -6.64 4.22
N LEU A 19 6.40 -6.10 3.93
CA LEU A 19 5.91 -4.86 4.56
C LEU A 19 5.70 -4.99 6.07
N LYS A 20 5.38 -6.20 6.56
CA LYS A 20 5.24 -6.49 8.00
C LYS A 20 6.56 -6.81 8.69
N ASN A 21 7.66 -6.97 7.94
CA ASN A 21 8.97 -7.18 8.53
C ASN A 21 9.47 -5.88 9.17
N PRO A 22 9.83 -5.86 10.47
CA PRO A 22 10.24 -4.63 11.15
C PRO A 22 11.46 -3.92 10.55
N GLY A 23 12.42 -4.67 10.00
CA GLY A 23 13.60 -4.10 9.35
C GLY A 23 13.22 -3.37 8.06
N VAL A 24 12.49 -4.05 7.17
CA VAL A 24 11.98 -3.45 5.93
C VAL A 24 11.06 -2.26 6.22
N ALA A 25 10.17 -2.40 7.21
CA ALA A 25 9.29 -1.32 7.62
C ALA A 25 10.07 -0.10 8.15
N GLY A 26 11.15 -0.34 8.91
CA GLY A 26 12.04 0.71 9.39
C GLY A 26 12.81 1.42 8.27
N ASP A 27 13.34 0.66 7.31
CA ASP A 27 14.04 1.20 6.14
C ASP A 27 13.11 2.06 5.27
N LEU A 28 11.89 1.58 5.00
CA LEU A 28 10.86 2.32 4.27
C LEU A 28 10.44 3.60 5.01
N ALA A 29 10.20 3.51 6.32
CA ALA A 29 9.84 4.66 7.14
C ALA A 29 10.95 5.72 7.15
N SER A 30 12.21 5.31 7.19
CA SER A 30 13.37 6.20 7.09
C SER A 30 13.43 6.94 5.75
N GLY A 31 12.90 6.32 4.69
CA GLY A 31 12.69 6.94 3.37
C GLY A 31 11.41 7.79 3.24
N GLY A 32 10.65 7.99 4.33
CA GLY A 32 9.40 8.77 4.32
C GLY A 32 8.17 8.00 3.86
N VAL A 33 8.26 6.68 3.67
CA VAL A 33 7.12 5.84 3.29
C VAL A 33 6.32 5.46 4.54
N ASN A 34 5.01 5.72 4.51
CA ASN A 34 4.11 5.22 5.54
C ASN A 34 3.71 3.77 5.22
N VAL A 35 4.26 2.81 5.97
CA VAL A 35 4.06 1.37 5.75
C VAL A 35 2.58 0.96 5.87
N SER A 36 1.82 1.58 6.77
CA SER A 36 0.38 1.30 6.89
C SER A 36 -0.38 1.66 5.61
N LEU A 37 -0.05 2.78 4.96
CA LEU A 37 -0.63 3.12 3.66
C LEU A 37 -0.18 2.17 2.54
N ALA A 38 1.07 1.70 2.58
CA ALA A 38 1.54 0.71 1.63
C ALA A 38 0.75 -0.61 1.76
N LEU A 39 0.39 -1.02 2.99
CA LEU A 39 -0.47 -2.18 3.24
C LEU A 39 -1.90 -1.96 2.71
N VAL A 40 -2.49 -0.77 2.91
CA VAL A 40 -3.82 -0.43 2.34
C VAL A 40 -3.79 -0.49 0.82
N ALA A 41 -2.76 0.07 0.18
CA ALA A 41 -2.61 0.00 -1.28
C ALA A 41 -2.47 -1.46 -1.78
N LEU A 42 -1.72 -2.30 -1.05
CA LEU A 42 -1.57 -3.72 -1.37
C LEU A 42 -2.89 -4.49 -1.23
N HIS A 43 -3.68 -4.21 -0.19
CA HIS A 43 -4.99 -4.82 0.02
C HIS A 43 -5.97 -4.42 -1.09
N GLY A 44 -5.99 -3.13 -1.46
CA GLY A 44 -6.78 -2.65 -2.60
C GLY A 44 -6.36 -3.28 -3.93
N LEU A 45 -5.05 -3.44 -4.18
CA LEU A 45 -4.55 -4.16 -5.36
C LEU A 45 -5.03 -5.62 -5.35
N ARG A 46 -4.88 -6.33 -4.22
CA ARG A 46 -5.34 -7.73 -4.07
C ARG A 46 -6.84 -7.84 -4.32
N ALA A 47 -7.64 -6.91 -3.81
CA ALA A 47 -9.07 -6.84 -4.06
C ALA A 47 -9.39 -6.67 -5.55
N TYR A 48 -8.68 -5.76 -6.24
CA TYR A 48 -8.90 -5.47 -7.66
C TYR A 48 -8.65 -6.72 -8.52
N VAL A 49 -7.49 -7.36 -8.34
CA VAL A 49 -7.12 -8.55 -9.13
C VAL A 49 -7.94 -9.79 -8.76
N SER A 50 -8.64 -9.77 -7.62
CA SER A 50 -9.62 -10.80 -7.24
C SER A 50 -11.04 -10.55 -7.76
N GLY A 51 -11.26 -9.46 -8.50
CA GLY A 51 -12.59 -9.06 -8.97
C GLY A 51 -13.48 -8.39 -7.92
N ARG A 52 -12.93 -7.99 -6.76
CA ARG A 52 -13.63 -7.23 -5.71
C ARG A 52 -13.46 -5.73 -5.92
N SER A 53 -14.02 -5.21 -7.02
CA SER A 53 -13.74 -3.84 -7.49
C SER A 53 -14.23 -2.74 -6.54
N ALA A 54 -15.30 -2.96 -5.78
CA ALA A 54 -15.81 -1.98 -4.81
C ALA A 54 -14.83 -1.78 -3.64
N GLU A 55 -14.38 -2.88 -3.02
CA GLU A 55 -13.35 -2.88 -1.97
C GLU A 55 -12.05 -2.27 -2.49
N ALA A 56 -11.62 -2.65 -3.69
CA ALA A 56 -10.43 -2.08 -4.32
C ALA A 56 -10.51 -0.56 -4.50
N ALA A 57 -11.66 -0.05 -4.95
CA ALA A 57 -11.84 1.37 -5.18
C ALA A 57 -11.75 2.17 -3.86
N GLU A 58 -12.34 1.65 -2.79
CA GLU A 58 -12.29 2.28 -1.46
C GLU A 58 -10.87 2.32 -0.90
N ASP A 59 -10.17 1.18 -0.91
CA ASP A 59 -8.80 1.07 -0.38
C ASP A 59 -7.81 1.92 -1.17
N LEU A 60 -7.87 1.87 -2.51
CA LEU A 60 -6.96 2.62 -3.37
C LEU A 60 -7.23 4.13 -3.32
N ALA A 61 -8.50 4.55 -3.22
CA ALA A 61 -8.84 5.95 -3.02
C ALA A 61 -8.29 6.47 -1.69
N THR A 62 -8.47 5.71 -0.61
CA THR A 62 -7.92 6.02 0.71
C THR A 62 -6.39 6.15 0.65
N ALA A 63 -5.70 5.19 0.04
CA ALA A 63 -4.25 5.24 -0.09
C ALA A 63 -3.79 6.47 -0.89
N ALA A 64 -4.45 6.78 -2.01
CA ALA A 64 -4.11 7.92 -2.85
C ALA A 64 -4.30 9.27 -2.14
N GLU A 65 -5.42 9.45 -1.44
CA GLU A 65 -5.73 10.68 -0.70
C GLU A 65 -4.71 10.93 0.42
N GLU A 66 -4.38 9.89 1.18
CA GLU A 66 -3.46 9.97 2.30
C GLU A 66 -2.00 10.18 1.87
N ILE A 67 -1.58 9.57 0.75
CA ILE A 67 -0.27 9.81 0.13
C ILE A 67 -0.19 11.26 -0.34
N THR A 68 -1.22 11.76 -1.01
CA THR A 68 -1.28 13.14 -1.52
C THR A 68 -1.20 14.15 -0.37
N THR A 69 -1.97 13.93 0.70
CA THR A 69 -1.96 14.78 1.89
C THR A 69 -0.59 14.80 2.56
N ARG A 70 0.07 13.64 2.70
CA ARG A 70 1.43 13.56 3.25
C ARG A 70 2.46 14.27 2.38
N HIS A 71 2.41 14.08 1.06
CA HIS A 71 3.29 14.75 0.12
C HIS A 71 3.16 16.28 0.20
N ARG A 72 1.93 16.78 0.28
CA ARG A 72 1.64 18.20 0.47
C ARG A 72 2.20 18.74 1.79
N ARG A 73 2.01 18.03 2.90
CA ARG A 73 2.56 18.44 4.21
C ARG A 73 4.09 18.52 4.19
N ALA A 74 4.74 17.49 3.65
CA ALA A 74 6.20 17.43 3.53
C ALA A 74 6.77 18.56 2.65
N SER A 75 6.04 18.99 1.62
CA SER A 75 6.46 20.11 0.75
C SER A 75 6.26 21.48 1.39
N THR A 76 5.29 21.63 2.30
CA THR A 76 5.07 22.90 3.05
C THR A 76 5.99 23.07 4.25
N GLU A 77 6.57 22.00 4.78
CA GLU A 77 7.42 22.01 6.00
C GLU A 77 8.92 22.22 5.70
N LYS A 78 9.34 22.28 4.43
CA LYS A 78 10.75 22.52 4.08
C LYS A 78 11.13 23.97 4.44
N PRO A 79 12.05 24.23 5.40
CA PRO A 79 12.48 25.59 5.72
C PRO A 79 13.25 26.19 4.55
N SER A 80 13.06 27.48 4.31
CA SER A 80 13.89 28.29 3.41
C SER A 80 15.35 28.35 3.87
#